data_AF-A0A1H6Y6L4-F1
#
_entry.id   AF-A0A1H6Y6L4-F1
#
_cell.length_a   1.000
_cell.length_b   1.000
_cell.length_c   1.000
_cell.angle_alpha   90.00
_cell.angle_beta   90.00
_cell.angle_gamma   90.00
#
_symmetry.space_group_name_H-M   'P 1'
#
loop_
_entity.id
_entity.type
_entity.pdbx_description
1 polymer ?
#
loop_
_entity_poly.entity_id
_entity_poly.type
_entity_poly.pdbx_seq_one_letter_code
_entity_poly.pdbx_strand_id
1 'polypeptide(L)'
;MNGGGIKIDNVVFVIDCGMYVSPDTVKAQTEGNIVMGISAAIKGGIIFENGTCQQSNYHDYPILRMNEMPKVEVYIMENIDAPGGVGEPGLPPVAPALGNAIFMATGIRLRNLPIDIISIEK
;
A
#
# COMPACT_ATOMS: atom_id res chain seq x y z
N MET A 1 -15.08 12.68 7.48
CA MET A 1 -13.87 13.54 7.44
C MET A 1 -14.21 14.74 6.58
N ASN A 2 -14.33 15.92 7.19
CA ASN A 2 -14.46 17.22 6.52
C ASN A 2 -13.14 17.95 6.84
N GLY A 3 -12.31 18.47 5.94
CA GLY A 3 -12.24 18.48 4.48
C GLY A 3 -10.87 19.10 4.14
N GLY A 4 -10.09 18.46 3.27
CA GLY A 4 -8.77 18.95 2.86
C GLY A 4 -7.88 17.83 2.30
N GLY A 5 -7.73 16.73 3.04
CA GLY A 5 -6.82 15.64 2.69
C GLY A 5 -7.28 14.68 1.59
N ILE A 6 -6.36 13.85 1.15
CA ILE A 6 -6.54 12.81 0.13
C ILE A 6 -7.12 11.54 0.76
N LYS A 7 -8.13 10.97 0.10
CA LYS A 7 -8.68 9.65 0.39
C LYS A 7 -8.32 8.69 -0.73
N ILE A 8 -7.88 7.48 -0.38
CA ILE A 8 -7.66 6.39 -1.33
C ILE A 8 -9.02 5.70 -1.52
N ASP A 9 -9.64 5.85 -2.69
CA ASP A 9 -10.97 5.27 -2.92
C ASP A 9 -10.89 3.82 -3.40
N ASN A 10 -9.98 3.52 -4.34
CA ASN A 10 -9.88 2.20 -4.96
C ASN A 10 -8.41 1.83 -5.24
N VAL A 11 -8.11 0.53 -5.20
CA VAL A 11 -6.87 -0.07 -5.70
C VAL A 11 -7.24 -1.21 -6.65
N VAL A 12 -6.76 -1.10 -7.89
CA VAL A 12 -6.83 -2.19 -8.88
C VAL A 12 -5.44 -2.75 -9.04
N PHE A 13 -5.29 -4.06 -8.83
CA PHE A 13 -4.02 -4.75 -8.88
C PHE A 13 -4.09 -5.91 -9.86
N VAL A 14 -3.10 -6.00 -10.74
CA VAL A 14 -2.90 -7.16 -11.62
C VAL A 14 -1.59 -7.82 -11.24
N ILE A 15 -1.62 -9.12 -10.95
CA ILE A 15 -0.44 -9.90 -10.61
C ILE A 15 -0.20 -11.00 -11.64
N ASP A 16 1.05 -11.08 -12.12
CA ASP A 16 1.58 -12.23 -12.84
C ASP A 16 2.49 -13.00 -11.89
N CYS A 17 2.18 -14.28 -11.69
CA CYS A 17 3.01 -15.18 -10.90
C CYS A 17 3.31 -16.48 -11.65
N GLY A 18 3.20 -16.49 -12.98
CA GLY A 18 3.19 -17.72 -13.76
C GLY A 18 2.03 -18.62 -13.34
N MET A 19 2.23 -19.94 -13.44
CA MET A 19 1.26 -20.92 -12.97
C MET A 19 1.00 -20.79 -11.46
N TYR A 20 -0.26 -20.57 -11.08
CA TYR A 20 -0.70 -20.57 -9.69
C TYR A 20 -1.39 -21.88 -9.28
N VAL A 21 -1.26 -22.25 -8.00
CA VAL A 21 -1.94 -23.43 -7.43
C VAL A 21 -3.32 -23.08 -6.88
N SER A 22 -3.42 -21.97 -6.12
CA SER A 22 -4.66 -21.54 -5.48
C SER A 22 -4.90 -20.05 -5.74
N PRO A 23 -5.87 -19.68 -6.59
CA PRO A 23 -6.15 -18.28 -6.90
C PRO A 23 -6.58 -17.49 -5.66
N ASP A 24 -7.31 -18.13 -4.74
CA ASP A 24 -7.76 -17.47 -3.50
C ASP A 24 -6.59 -17.06 -2.61
N THR A 25 -5.56 -17.92 -2.48
CA THR A 25 -4.36 -17.57 -1.70
C THR A 25 -3.54 -16.47 -2.37
N VAL A 26 -3.48 -16.45 -3.70
CA VAL A 26 -2.79 -15.39 -4.45
C VAL A 26 -3.49 -14.05 -4.24
N LYS A 27 -4.82 -14.05 -4.31
CA LYS A 27 -5.64 -12.87 -4.03
C LYS A 27 -5.46 -12.38 -2.59
N ALA A 28 -5.59 -13.26 -1.61
CA ALA A 28 -5.43 -12.90 -0.20
C ALA A 28 -4.03 -12.35 0.11
N GLN A 29 -2.98 -12.94 -0.45
CA GLN A 29 -1.62 -12.44 -0.29
C GLN A 29 -1.43 -11.07 -0.94
N THR A 30 -2.02 -10.86 -2.12
CA THR A 30 -1.98 -9.57 -2.82
C THR A 30 -2.73 -8.48 -2.04
N GLU A 31 -3.89 -8.81 -1.45
CA GLU A 31 -4.63 -7.89 -0.57
C GLU A 31 -3.80 -7.53 0.69
N GLY A 32 -3.13 -8.51 1.30
CA GLY A 32 -2.21 -8.27 2.42
C GLY A 32 -1.04 -7.36 2.04
N ASN A 33 -0.48 -7.56 0.84
CA ASN A 33 0.57 -6.71 0.28
C ASN A 33 0.10 -5.27 0.05
N ILE A 34 -1.15 -5.08 -0.40
CA ILE A 34 -1.74 -3.75 -0.58
C ILE A 34 -1.92 -3.05 0.77
N VAL A 35 -2.43 -3.75 1.80
CA VAL A 35 -2.57 -3.20 3.16
C VAL A 35 -1.21 -2.74 3.69
N MET A 36 -0.19 -3.59 3.57
CA MET A 36 1.16 -3.29 4.04
C MET A 36 1.81 -2.16 3.22
N GLY A 37 1.65 -2.17 1.89
CA GLY A 37 2.18 -1.16 0.99
C GLY A 37 1.56 0.23 1.23
N ILE A 38 0.24 0.32 1.43
CA ILE A 38 -0.41 1.58 1.80
C ILE A 38 0.06 2.02 3.19
N SER A 39 0.13 1.11 4.15
CA SER A 39 0.61 1.41 5.51
C SER A 39 2.01 2.02 5.47
N ALA A 40 2.95 1.38 4.79
CA ALA A 40 4.32 1.87 4.63
C ALA A 40 4.37 3.20 3.86
N ALA A 41 3.42 3.44 2.95
CA ALA A 41 3.37 4.67 2.17
C ALA A 41 2.84 5.87 2.96
N ILE A 42 1.91 5.70 3.91
CA ILE A 42 1.19 6.84 4.54
C ILE A 42 1.27 6.89 6.07
N LYS A 43 1.64 5.80 6.74
CA LYS A 43 1.72 5.74 8.20
C LYS A 43 3.14 6.05 8.68
N GLY A 44 3.25 6.53 9.91
CA GLY A 44 4.54 6.84 10.54
C GLY A 44 5.47 5.64 10.55
N GLY A 45 6.74 5.87 10.22
CA GLY A 45 7.80 4.86 10.30
C GLY A 45 8.33 4.68 11.73
N ILE A 46 9.30 3.79 11.87
CA ILE A 46 10.07 3.64 13.12
C ILE A 46 11.09 4.78 13.21
N ILE A 47 11.07 5.51 14.32
CA ILE A 47 12.00 6.61 14.63
C ILE A 47 12.98 6.11 15.68
N PHE A 48 14.27 6.40 15.45
CA PHE A 48 15.33 6.14 16.42
C PHE A 48 15.85 7.46 16.99
N GLU A 49 15.82 7.58 18.32
CA GLU A 49 16.45 8.69 19.05
C GLU A 49 17.36 8.12 20.13
N ASN A 50 18.56 8.69 20.28
CA ASN A 50 19.57 8.23 21.23
C ASN A 50 19.83 6.70 21.18
N GLY A 51 19.80 6.13 19.97
CA GLY A 51 20.03 4.69 19.73
C GLY A 51 18.86 3.77 20.10
N THR A 52 17.68 4.32 20.41
CA THR A 52 16.52 3.54 20.86
C THR A 52 15.29 3.80 19.96
N CYS A 53 14.54 2.73 19.67
CA CYS A 53 13.25 2.80 18.97
C CYS A 53 12.24 3.54 19.83
N GLN A 54 11.62 4.58 19.28
CA GLN A 54 10.66 5.41 20.02
C GLN A 54 9.27 4.76 20.10
N GLN A 55 8.87 4.06 19.03
CA GLN A 55 7.59 3.35 19.00
C GLN A 55 7.67 2.03 19.76
N SER A 56 6.60 1.69 20.47
CA SER A 56 6.52 0.53 21.35
C SER A 56 5.45 -0.48 20.93
N ASN A 57 4.40 -0.05 20.22
CA ASN A 57 3.27 -0.91 19.81
C ASN A 57 2.40 -0.27 18.71
N TYR A 58 1.25 -0.85 18.37
CA TYR A 58 0.37 -0.34 17.29
C TYR A 58 -0.40 0.95 17.62
N HIS A 59 -0.32 1.45 18.86
CA HIS A 59 -0.91 2.74 19.21
C HIS A 59 0.01 3.91 18.83
N ASP A 60 1.34 3.68 18.79
CA ASP A 60 2.37 4.66 18.41
C ASP A 60 3.09 4.30 17.09
N TYR A 61 2.90 3.09 16.56
CA TYR A 61 3.24 2.65 15.20
C TYR A 61 1.99 2.17 14.44
N PRO A 62 1.18 3.10 13.89
CA PRO A 62 -0.10 2.74 13.30
C PRO A 62 0.05 1.97 11.98
N ILE A 63 -0.71 0.91 11.83
CA ILE A 63 -0.95 0.22 10.55
C ILE A 63 -2.35 0.60 10.05
N LEU A 64 -2.59 0.52 8.75
CA LEU A 64 -3.90 0.75 8.16
C LEU A 64 -4.98 -0.13 8.82
N ARG A 65 -6.09 0.50 9.22
CA ARG A 65 -7.23 -0.17 9.85
C ARG A 65 -8.30 -0.55 8.83
N MET A 66 -9.22 -1.45 9.21
CA MET A 66 -10.30 -1.90 8.32
C MET A 66 -11.16 -0.75 7.76
N ASN A 67 -11.40 0.31 8.54
CA ASN A 67 -12.17 1.48 8.10
C ASN A 67 -11.38 2.44 7.18
N GLU A 68 -10.07 2.23 7.05
CA GLU A 68 -9.18 3.00 6.18
C GLU A 68 -8.86 2.25 4.88
N MET A 69 -9.26 0.98 4.78
CA MET A 69 -9.03 0.18 3.58
C MET A 69 -9.82 0.74 2.39
N PRO A 70 -9.17 0.99 1.25
CA PRO A 70 -9.87 1.27 0.01
C PRO A 70 -10.61 0.02 -0.49
N LYS A 71 -11.47 0.19 -1.49
CA LYS A 71 -11.97 -0.96 -2.26
C LYS A 71 -10.80 -1.57 -3.04
N VAL A 72 -10.59 -2.88 -2.91
CA VAL A 72 -9.51 -3.59 -3.59
C VAL A 72 -10.06 -4.58 -4.62
N GLU A 73 -9.52 -4.53 -5.83
CA GLU A 73 -9.82 -5.48 -6.91
C GLU A 73 -8.51 -6.10 -7.38
N VAL A 74 -8.37 -7.41 -7.23
CA VAL A 74 -7.18 -8.18 -7.64
C VAL A 74 -7.54 -9.06 -8.83
N TYR A 75 -6.75 -8.95 -9.88
CA TYR A 75 -6.80 -9.80 -11.07
C TYR A 75 -5.50 -10.61 -11.14
N ILE A 76 -5.65 -11.91 -11.35
CA ILE A 76 -4.51 -12.82 -11.54
C ILE A 76 -4.40 -13.06 -13.04
N MET A 77 -3.24 -12.78 -13.62
CA MET A 77 -3.02 -13.04 -15.04
C MET A 77 -2.92 -14.54 -15.28
N GLU A 78 -3.69 -15.05 -16.24
CA GLU A 78 -3.57 -16.44 -16.68
C GLU A 78 -2.24 -16.62 -17.41
N ASN A 79 -1.33 -17.41 -16.81
CA ASN A 79 -0.01 -17.69 -17.34
C ASN A 79 0.40 -19.14 -17.01
N ILE A 80 1.06 -19.82 -17.94
CA ILE A 80 1.58 -21.19 -17.80
C ILE A 80 3.10 -21.27 -17.63
N ASP A 81 3.77 -20.11 -17.53
CA ASP A 81 5.19 -20.04 -17.19
C ASP A 81 5.46 -20.68 -15.81
N ALA A 82 6.74 -20.96 -15.55
CA ALA A 82 7.17 -21.54 -14.27
C ALA A 82 6.64 -20.69 -13.08
N PRO A 83 6.17 -21.33 -11.99
CA PRO A 83 5.62 -20.61 -10.85
C PRO A 83 6.61 -19.59 -10.27
N GLY A 84 6.16 -18.35 -10.14
CA GLY A 84 6.86 -17.28 -9.44
C GLY A 84 6.47 -17.16 -7.97
N GLY A 85 7.14 -16.27 -7.26
CA GLY A 85 6.78 -15.90 -5.90
C GLY A 85 5.56 -14.96 -5.87
N VAL A 86 4.72 -15.09 -4.84
CA VAL A 86 3.54 -14.22 -4.63
C VAL A 86 3.66 -13.42 -3.33
N GLY A 87 4.57 -13.82 -2.44
CA GLY A 87 4.74 -13.24 -1.12
C GLY A 87 5.01 -11.74 -1.16
N GLU A 88 5.99 -11.31 -1.95
CA GLU A 88 6.49 -9.93 -1.99
C GLU A 88 6.00 -9.08 -3.18
N PRO A 89 5.78 -9.61 -4.41
CA PRO A 89 5.56 -8.76 -5.59
C PRO A 89 4.39 -7.79 -5.52
N GLY A 90 3.38 -8.10 -4.69
CA GLY A 90 2.23 -7.21 -4.49
C GLY A 90 2.56 -5.89 -3.78
N LEU A 91 3.66 -5.83 -3.01
CA LEU A 91 3.94 -4.71 -2.09
C LEU A 91 4.70 -3.55 -2.76
N PRO A 92 5.83 -3.77 -3.46
CA PRO A 92 6.63 -2.69 -4.05
C PRO A 92 5.88 -1.70 -4.94
N PRO A 93 4.91 -2.10 -5.79
CA PRO A 93 4.26 -1.15 -6.69
C PRO A 93 3.23 -0.23 -6.01
N VAL A 94 2.85 -0.48 -4.75
CA VAL A 94 1.76 0.25 -4.07
C VAL A 94 2.11 1.72 -3.83
N ALA A 95 3.26 1.99 -3.18
CA ALA A 95 3.70 3.35 -2.87
C ALA A 95 3.90 4.25 -4.11
N PRO A 96 4.60 3.81 -5.19
CA PRO A 96 4.73 4.64 -6.39
C PRO A 96 3.40 4.81 -7.14
N ALA A 97 2.51 3.82 -7.14
CA ALA A 97 1.17 3.98 -7.71
C ALA A 97 0.37 5.06 -6.97
N LEU A 98 0.39 5.06 -5.64
CA LEU A 98 -0.22 6.10 -4.82
C LEU A 98 0.41 7.48 -5.09
N GLY A 99 1.74 7.58 -5.09
CA GLY A 99 2.44 8.84 -5.37
C GLY A 99 2.10 9.40 -6.76
N ASN A 100 1.96 8.55 -7.77
CA ASN A 100 1.53 8.96 -9.11
C ASN A 100 0.06 9.41 -9.13
N ALA A 101 -0.83 8.72 -8.40
CA ALA A 101 -2.24 9.11 -8.30
C ALA A 101 -2.40 10.47 -7.61
N ILE A 102 -1.63 10.73 -6.56
CA ILE A 102 -1.58 12.04 -5.88
C ILE A 102 -1.09 13.12 -6.84
N PHE A 103 0.03 12.88 -7.54
CA PHE A 103 0.54 13.83 -8.54
C PHE A 103 -0.48 14.14 -9.64
N MET A 104 -1.20 13.12 -10.13
CA MET A 104 -2.27 13.32 -11.12
C MET A 104 -3.43 14.15 -10.57
N ALA A 105 -3.74 14.02 -9.28
CA ALA A 105 -4.83 14.74 -8.64
C ALA A 105 -4.50 16.17 -8.21
N THR A 106 -3.23 16.46 -7.89
CA THR A 106 -2.81 17.74 -7.27
C THR A 106 -1.68 18.48 -7.99
N GLY A 107 -0.99 17.83 -8.92
CA GLY A 107 0.24 18.36 -9.54
C GLY A 107 1.49 18.31 -8.64
N ILE A 108 1.37 17.87 -7.40
CA ILE A 108 2.47 17.84 -6.43
C ILE A 108 3.24 16.52 -6.51
N ARG A 109 4.54 16.58 -6.80
CA ARG A 109 5.40 15.39 -6.89
C ARG A 109 6.07 15.10 -5.55
N LEU A 110 5.52 14.13 -4.83
CA LEU A 110 6.07 13.63 -3.58
C LEU A 110 7.20 12.62 -3.84
N ARG A 111 8.28 12.72 -3.06
CA ARG A 111 9.49 11.88 -3.21
C ARG A 111 9.98 11.27 -1.90
N ASN A 112 9.32 11.58 -0.79
CA ASN A 112 9.65 11.09 0.54
C ASN A 112 8.45 10.30 1.07
N LEU A 113 8.75 9.19 1.74
CA LEU A 113 7.79 8.46 2.55
C LEU A 113 8.08 8.73 4.04
N PRO A 114 7.05 8.66 4.91
CA PRO A 114 5.65 8.50 4.55
C PRO A 114 5.05 9.77 3.93
N ILE A 115 3.98 9.58 3.15
CA ILE A 115 3.18 10.63 2.54
C ILE A 115 2.12 11.08 3.54
N ASP A 116 2.16 12.35 3.93
CA ASP A 116 1.09 12.96 4.72
C ASP A 116 -0.12 13.27 3.83
N ILE A 117 -1.02 12.31 3.70
CA ILE A 117 -2.26 12.46 2.93
C ILE A 117 -3.28 13.40 3.60
N ILE A 118 -3.07 13.82 4.84
CA ILE A 118 -4.03 14.66 5.57
C ILE A 118 -3.81 16.14 5.25
N SER A 119 -2.55 16.56 5.10
CA SER A 119 -2.16 17.95 4.85
C SER A 119 -2.09 18.35 3.38
N ILE A 120 -2.19 17.40 2.45
CA ILE A 120 -2.22 17.71 1.02
C ILE A 120 -3.57 18.34 0.65
N GLU A 121 -3.55 19.64 0.39
CA GLU A 121 -4.68 20.38 -0.16
C GLU A 121 -4.79 20.16 -1.69
N LYS A 122 -6.03 20.16 -2.20
CA LYS A 122 -6.32 20.13 -3.64
C LYS A 122 -6.22 21.51 -4.27
#